data_AF-A0A645FEI0-F1
#
_entry.id   AF-A0A645FEI0-F1
#
_cell.length_a   1.000
_cell.length_b   1.000
_cell.length_c   1.000
_cell.angle_alpha   90.00
_cell.angle_beta   90.00
_cell.angle_gamma   90.00
#
_symmetry.space_group_name_H-M   'P 1'
#
loop_
_entity.id
_entity.type
_entity.pdbx_description
1 polymer ?
#
loop_
_entity_poly.entity_id
_entity_poly.type
_entity_poly.pdbx_seq_one_letter_code
_entity_poly.pdbx_strand_id
1 'polypeptide(L)'
;MDATVSWGGPNYRFRNNTDYPVKIQSVYSKGYLTMTLYGTKTDDVTVKMTNKVLSTTEYKTVYEDDPTLPAGAEKVKTTPYTGYKVETYRNLYDGSGKLISSNFEASSDYKVRNKVISKGPALPSVPTGGTSSEVPVPETPSTTPETGTETGATPETSSTAPENGATPVTPETPIPSEESNPGGTDPNAVISPLPAA
;
A
#
# COMPACT_ATOMS: atom_id res chain seq x y z
N MET A 1 5.19 5.45 -15.66
CA MET A 1 6.39 6.18 -16.10
C MET A 1 7.59 5.58 -15.38
N ASP A 2 8.77 5.61 -16.00
CA ASP A 2 9.98 4.97 -15.46
C ASP A 2 10.98 6.00 -14.92
N ALA A 3 11.99 5.57 -14.16
CA ALA A 3 13.01 6.41 -13.54
C ALA A 3 14.44 5.91 -13.85
N THR A 4 15.27 6.77 -14.43
CA THR A 4 16.67 6.42 -14.76
C THR A 4 17.56 6.50 -13.52
N VAL A 5 18.02 5.35 -13.04
CA VAL A 5 19.10 5.25 -12.04
C VAL A 5 20.44 5.53 -12.73
N SER A 6 21.32 6.31 -12.09
CA SER A 6 22.51 6.90 -12.72
C SER A 6 23.72 6.85 -11.77
N TRP A 7 24.75 6.10 -12.16
CA TRP A 7 26.09 6.15 -11.57
C TRP A 7 27.10 6.38 -12.70
N GLY A 8 27.64 7.60 -12.80
CA GLY A 8 28.56 8.02 -13.87
C GLY A 8 27.88 8.52 -15.16
N GLY A 9 26.58 8.31 -15.33
CA GLY A 9 25.79 8.81 -16.46
C GLY A 9 24.37 8.23 -16.49
N PRO A 10 23.43 8.83 -17.23
CA PRO A 10 23.64 9.83 -18.31
C PRO A 10 23.83 11.28 -17.84
N ASN A 11 24.51 12.07 -18.66
CA ASN A 11 24.63 13.53 -18.52
C ASN A 11 23.69 14.21 -19.52
N TYR A 12 22.44 14.45 -19.11
CA TYR A 12 21.44 15.08 -19.96
C TYR A 12 21.76 16.55 -20.24
N ARG A 13 21.84 16.90 -21.53
CA ARG A 13 22.08 18.26 -22.02
C ARG A 13 20.84 18.77 -22.73
N PHE A 14 20.16 19.73 -22.12
CA PHE A 14 19.06 20.49 -22.74
C PHE A 14 19.56 21.87 -23.15
N ARG A 15 19.12 22.33 -24.33
CA ARG A 15 19.33 23.70 -24.81
C ARG A 15 17.99 24.42 -24.76
N ASN A 16 17.97 25.65 -24.24
CA ASN A 16 16.82 26.53 -24.45
C ASN A 16 16.68 26.81 -25.96
N ASN A 17 15.54 26.39 -26.52
CA ASN A 17 15.17 26.52 -27.92
C ASN A 17 14.06 27.56 -28.14
N THR A 18 13.75 28.37 -27.12
CA THR A 18 12.83 29.51 -27.20
C THR A 18 13.61 30.83 -27.32
N ASP A 19 12.98 31.87 -27.86
CA ASP A 19 13.56 33.21 -27.98
C ASP A 19 13.70 33.97 -26.65
N TYR A 20 13.20 33.39 -25.56
CA TYR A 20 13.12 34.00 -24.23
C TYR A 20 14.02 33.31 -23.21
N PRO A 21 14.51 34.01 -22.17
CA PRO A 21 15.30 33.38 -21.12
C PRO A 21 14.46 32.39 -20.29
N VAL A 22 15.07 31.27 -19.93
CA VAL A 22 14.51 30.28 -18.99
C VAL A 22 15.28 30.35 -17.67
N LYS A 23 14.57 30.52 -16.55
CA LYS A 23 15.11 30.40 -15.19
C LYS A 23 14.78 29.01 -14.65
N ILE A 24 15.81 28.25 -14.29
CA ILE A 24 15.65 27.01 -13.53
C ILE A 24 15.79 27.34 -12.04
N GLN A 25 14.88 26.81 -11.22
CA GLN A 25 14.94 26.87 -9.76
C GLN A 25 14.89 25.45 -9.21
N SER A 26 15.80 25.13 -8.29
CA SER A 26 15.81 23.90 -7.51
C SER A 26 15.46 24.22 -6.06
N VAL A 27 14.66 23.37 -5.43
CA VAL A 27 14.36 23.41 -3.99
C VAL A 27 14.47 21.99 -3.46
N TYR A 28 15.37 21.76 -2.51
CA TYR A 28 15.44 20.50 -1.77
C TYR A 28 14.87 20.68 -0.37
N SER A 29 13.85 19.90 -0.01
CA SER A 29 13.21 19.96 1.31
C SER A 29 12.45 18.67 1.61
N LYS A 30 12.44 18.25 2.89
CA LYS A 30 11.75 17.04 3.38
C LYS A 30 12.04 15.75 2.58
N GLY A 31 13.23 15.64 1.99
CA GLY A 31 13.63 14.51 1.14
C GLY A 31 13.31 14.66 -0.35
N TYR A 32 12.50 15.65 -0.75
CA TYR A 32 12.11 15.90 -2.14
C TYR A 32 13.00 16.96 -2.79
N LEU A 33 13.38 16.72 -4.05
CA LEU A 33 13.98 17.71 -4.94
C LEU A 33 12.93 18.20 -5.93
N THR A 34 12.40 19.41 -5.71
CA THR A 34 11.49 20.07 -6.64
C THR A 34 12.30 20.90 -7.64
N MET A 35 12.12 20.62 -8.92
CA MET A 35 12.66 21.42 -10.03
C MET A 35 11.53 22.23 -10.67
N THR A 36 11.69 23.55 -10.74
CA THR A 36 10.73 24.46 -11.37
C THR A 36 11.42 25.20 -12.51
N LEU A 37 10.83 25.12 -13.71
CA LEU A 37 11.29 25.83 -14.89
C LEU A 37 10.34 27.00 -15.15
N TYR A 38 10.86 28.22 -15.11
CA TYR A 38 10.15 29.44 -15.48
C TYR A 38 10.61 29.90 -16.86
N GLY A 39 9.67 30.25 -17.73
CA GLY A 39 9.94 30.92 -19.01
C GLY A 39 8.86 31.98 -19.28
N THR A 40 9.01 32.73 -20.37
CA THR A 40 7.95 33.65 -20.84
C THR A 40 6.73 32.84 -21.29
N LYS A 41 5.54 33.24 -20.84
CA LYS A 41 4.28 32.68 -21.34
C LYS A 41 3.97 33.28 -22.72
N THR A 42 4.08 32.46 -23.77
CA THR A 42 3.75 32.81 -25.16
C THR A 42 2.33 32.44 -25.57
N ASP A 43 1.75 31.45 -24.89
CA ASP A 43 0.49 30.80 -25.21
C ASP A 43 -0.08 30.09 -23.95
N ASP A 44 -1.20 29.39 -24.12
CA ASP A 44 -1.89 28.64 -23.06
C ASP A 44 -1.77 27.11 -23.21
N VAL A 45 -0.77 26.61 -23.97
CA VAL A 45 -0.62 25.15 -24.16
C VAL A 45 -0.10 24.49 -22.89
N THR A 46 -0.80 23.46 -22.43
CA THR A 46 -0.41 22.67 -21.25
C THR A 46 -0.03 21.24 -21.63
N VAL A 47 0.94 20.69 -20.89
CA VAL A 47 1.47 19.33 -21.10
C VAL A 47 1.00 18.42 -19.97
N LYS A 48 0.38 17.28 -20.30
CA LYS A 48 0.04 16.24 -19.31
C LYS A 48 0.56 14.88 -19.77
N MET A 49 1.39 14.27 -18.93
CA MET A 49 1.78 12.87 -19.12
C MET A 49 0.64 11.96 -18.64
N THR A 50 0.32 10.93 -19.41
CA THR A 50 -0.62 9.87 -19.01
C THR A 50 -0.03 8.50 -19.31
N ASN A 51 -0.63 7.46 -18.75
CA ASN A 51 -0.23 6.08 -19.01
C ASN A 51 -1.45 5.17 -19.21
N LYS A 52 -1.26 4.12 -19.98
CA LYS A 52 -2.26 3.10 -20.31
C LYS A 52 -1.68 1.74 -19.94
N VAL A 53 -2.31 1.04 -19.00
CA VAL A 53 -1.93 -0.33 -18.66
C VAL A 53 -2.45 -1.26 -19.76
N LEU A 54 -1.57 -2.06 -20.34
CA LEU A 54 -1.88 -3.07 -21.37
C LEU A 54 -2.18 -4.43 -20.76
N SER A 55 -1.46 -4.80 -19.70
CA SER A 55 -1.65 -6.06 -18.99
C SER A 55 -1.07 -5.99 -17.58
N THR A 56 -1.78 -6.57 -16.62
CA THR A 56 -1.30 -6.85 -15.27
C THR A 56 -0.91 -8.33 -15.17
N THR A 57 0.04 -8.69 -14.31
CA THR A 57 0.45 -10.08 -14.06
C THR A 57 0.69 -10.28 -12.58
N GLU A 58 -0.30 -10.83 -11.89
CA GLU A 58 -0.22 -11.06 -10.44
C GLU A 58 0.87 -12.06 -10.06
N TYR A 59 1.49 -11.79 -8.92
CA TYR A 59 2.50 -12.66 -8.35
C TYR A 59 1.89 -13.94 -7.80
N LYS A 60 2.70 -15.01 -7.75
CA LYS A 60 2.36 -16.26 -7.07
C LYS A 60 3.21 -16.40 -5.81
N THR A 61 2.70 -17.15 -4.84
CA THR A 61 3.52 -17.67 -3.74
C THR A 61 4.17 -18.97 -4.22
N VAL A 62 5.49 -19.05 -4.13
CA VAL A 62 6.30 -20.24 -4.37
C VAL A 62 6.90 -20.67 -3.03
N TYR A 63 6.83 -21.96 -2.74
CA TYR A 63 7.46 -22.54 -1.56
C TYR A 63 8.75 -23.26 -1.98
N GLU A 64 9.80 -23.06 -1.22
CA GLU A 64 11.09 -23.76 -1.35
C GLU A 64 11.38 -24.46 -0.02
N ASP A 65 11.75 -25.74 -0.05
CA ASP A 65 12.10 -26.46 1.18
C ASP A 65 13.55 -26.10 1.59
N ASP A 66 13.74 -25.74 2.86
CA ASP A 66 14.99 -25.30 3.47
C ASP A 66 15.23 -26.11 4.76
N PRO A 67 16.07 -27.17 4.72
CA PRO A 67 16.30 -28.03 5.87
C PRO A 67 17.09 -27.36 7.01
N THR A 68 17.52 -26.10 6.85
CA THR A 68 18.16 -25.33 7.92
C THR A 68 17.16 -24.60 8.82
N LEU A 69 15.90 -24.46 8.39
CA LEU A 69 14.82 -23.91 9.20
C LEU A 69 14.25 -24.97 10.16
N PRO A 70 13.79 -24.58 11.38
CA PRO A 70 13.10 -25.48 12.29
C PRO A 70 11.88 -26.15 11.64
N ALA A 71 11.56 -27.38 12.03
CA ALA A 71 10.43 -28.11 11.45
C ALA A 71 9.10 -27.33 11.63
N GLY A 72 8.33 -27.20 10.56
CA GLY A 72 7.10 -26.41 10.51
C GLY A 72 7.28 -24.88 10.45
N ALA A 73 8.50 -24.34 10.49
CA ALA A 73 8.74 -22.91 10.37
C ALA A 73 8.69 -22.43 8.91
N GLU A 74 8.13 -21.24 8.68
CA GLU A 74 8.15 -20.57 7.38
C GLU A 74 8.87 -19.21 7.47
N LYS A 75 9.59 -18.83 6.41
CA LYS A 75 10.30 -17.57 6.30
C LYS A 75 10.16 -16.98 4.90
N VAL A 76 9.73 -15.73 4.80
CA VAL A 76 9.73 -15.01 3.51
C VAL A 76 11.18 -14.77 3.08
N LYS A 77 11.57 -15.38 1.96
CA LYS A 77 12.89 -15.26 1.32
C LYS A 77 12.91 -14.16 0.26
N THR A 78 11.79 -13.99 -0.46
CA THR A 78 11.64 -12.98 -1.51
C THR A 78 10.28 -12.30 -1.37
N THR A 79 10.27 -10.97 -1.32
CA THR A 79 9.04 -10.16 -1.38
C THR A 79 8.52 -10.07 -2.82
N PRO A 80 7.18 -10.11 -3.03
CA PRO A 80 6.60 -10.05 -4.35
C PRO A 80 6.50 -8.63 -4.91
N TYR A 81 6.29 -8.54 -6.23
CA TYR A 81 5.58 -7.43 -6.85
C TYR A 81 4.86 -7.89 -8.12
N THR A 82 3.66 -7.37 -8.34
CA THR A 82 2.84 -7.57 -9.54
C THR A 82 3.52 -6.97 -10.76
N GLY A 83 3.52 -7.69 -11.88
CA GLY A 83 4.09 -7.23 -13.15
C GLY A 83 3.09 -6.40 -13.95
N TYR A 84 3.58 -5.48 -14.78
CA TYR A 84 2.76 -4.59 -15.61
C TYR A 84 3.41 -4.32 -16.97
N LYS A 85 2.60 -4.31 -18.03
CA LYS A 85 2.96 -3.69 -19.31
C LYS A 85 2.21 -2.36 -19.45
N VAL A 86 2.93 -1.28 -19.75
CA VAL A 86 2.39 0.08 -19.67
C VAL A 86 2.92 0.94 -20.80
N GLU A 87 2.03 1.60 -21.54
CA GLU A 87 2.36 2.66 -22.51
C GLU A 87 2.30 4.02 -21.81
N THR A 88 3.21 4.93 -22.16
CA THR A 88 3.24 6.32 -21.67
C THR A 88 3.05 7.29 -22.83
N TYR A 89 2.23 8.32 -22.61
CA TYR A 89 1.87 9.33 -23.62
C TYR A 89 2.11 10.76 -23.12
N ARG A 90 2.59 11.65 -24.01
CA ARG A 90 2.59 13.10 -23.81
C ARG A 90 1.40 13.71 -24.53
N ASN A 91 0.48 14.28 -23.75
CA ASN A 91 -0.71 14.95 -24.24
C ASN A 91 -0.51 16.47 -24.17
N LEU A 92 -0.90 17.16 -25.23
CA LEU A 92 -0.95 18.63 -25.28
C LEU A 92 -2.41 19.08 -25.29
N TYR A 93 -2.74 20.08 -24.47
CA TYR A 93 -4.07 20.69 -24.41
C TYR A 93 -3.97 22.20 -24.64
N ASP A 94 -4.99 22.80 -25.25
CA ASP A 94 -5.10 24.26 -25.37
C ASP A 94 -5.64 24.90 -24.08
N GLY A 95 -5.71 26.24 -24.05
CA GLY A 95 -6.19 27.00 -22.90
C GLY A 95 -7.67 26.79 -22.54
N SER A 96 -8.45 26.10 -23.36
CA SER A 96 -9.81 25.65 -23.03
C SER A 96 -9.86 24.26 -22.38
N GLY A 97 -8.71 23.58 -22.28
CA GLY A 97 -8.60 22.20 -21.82
C GLY A 97 -8.93 21.15 -22.89
N LYS A 98 -9.07 21.55 -24.15
CA LYS A 98 -9.29 20.63 -25.27
C LYS A 98 -7.97 20.01 -25.73
N LEU A 99 -7.99 18.71 -26.02
CA LEU A 99 -6.83 17.96 -26.51
C LEU A 99 -6.40 18.45 -27.91
N ILE A 100 -5.13 18.85 -28.04
CA ILE A 100 -4.45 19.18 -29.30
C ILE A 100 -3.83 17.92 -29.91
N SER A 101 -3.09 17.14 -29.10
CA SER A 101 -2.44 15.90 -29.54
C SER A 101 -2.17 14.95 -28.37
N SER A 102 -2.08 13.66 -28.67
CA SER A 102 -1.59 12.61 -27.76
C SER A 102 -0.49 11.84 -28.48
N ASN A 103 0.74 11.92 -27.96
CA ASN A 103 1.93 11.36 -28.58
C ASN A 103 2.42 10.18 -27.74
N PHE A 104 2.75 9.06 -28.37
CA PHE A 104 3.37 7.92 -27.69
C PHE A 104 4.84 8.24 -27.38
N GLU A 105 5.27 7.98 -26.15
CA GLU A 105 6.63 8.28 -25.67
C GLU A 105 7.45 7.02 -25.40
N ALA A 106 6.85 6.04 -24.73
CA ALA A 106 7.54 4.82 -24.33
C ALA A 106 6.55 3.69 -24.00
N SER A 107 7.04 2.44 -24.08
CA SER A 107 6.41 1.26 -23.51
C SER A 107 7.36 0.61 -22.50
N SER A 108 6.83 0.19 -21.36
CA SER A 108 7.56 -0.47 -20.27
C SER A 108 6.96 -1.85 -19.99
N ASP A 109 7.82 -2.83 -19.69
CA ASP A 109 7.43 -4.23 -19.41
C ASP A 109 8.05 -4.69 -18.07
N TYR A 110 7.43 -4.23 -16.97
CA TYR A 110 7.81 -4.55 -15.60
C TYR A 110 7.44 -6.01 -15.32
N LYS A 111 8.44 -6.86 -15.12
CA LYS A 111 8.23 -8.29 -14.84
C LYS A 111 7.61 -8.49 -13.46
N VAL A 112 6.87 -9.58 -13.29
CA VAL A 112 6.37 -10.02 -11.98
C VAL A 112 7.51 -10.62 -11.16
N ARG A 113 7.54 -10.37 -9.84
CA ARG A 113 8.38 -11.09 -8.88
C ARG A 113 7.48 -11.90 -7.95
N ASN A 114 7.66 -13.22 -7.92
CA ASN A 114 6.90 -14.10 -7.03
C ASN A 114 7.33 -13.92 -5.57
N LYS A 115 6.38 -14.13 -4.65
CA LYS A 115 6.70 -14.27 -3.23
C LYS A 115 7.36 -15.64 -3.04
N VAL A 116 8.55 -15.69 -2.45
CA VAL A 116 9.21 -16.96 -2.12
C VAL A 116 9.17 -17.14 -0.61
N ILE A 117 8.69 -18.30 -0.16
CA ILE A 117 8.67 -18.72 1.23
C ILE A 117 9.55 -19.95 1.36
N SER A 118 10.61 -19.84 2.17
CA SER A 118 11.39 -20.99 2.61
C SER A 118 10.67 -21.69 3.77
N LYS A 119 10.54 -23.01 3.71
CA LYS A 119 9.90 -23.83 4.75
C LYS A 119 10.90 -24.78 5.38
N GLY A 120 10.86 -24.94 6.70
CA GLY A 120 11.53 -26.05 7.37
C GLY A 120 10.91 -27.41 7.03
N PRO A 121 11.55 -28.52 7.46
CA PRO A 121 11.00 -29.87 7.31
C PRO A 121 9.57 -29.98 7.87
N ALA A 122 8.78 -30.93 7.38
CA ALA A 122 7.47 -31.21 7.97
C ALA A 122 7.62 -31.58 9.46
N LEU A 123 6.69 -31.10 10.31
CA LEU A 123 6.59 -31.57 11.69
C LEU A 123 6.35 -33.09 11.69
N PRO A 124 7.00 -33.85 12.59
CA PRO A 124 6.77 -35.29 12.67
C PRO A 124 5.31 -35.55 13.01
N SER A 125 4.65 -36.40 12.21
CA SER A 125 3.27 -36.81 12.44
C SER A 125 3.17 -37.56 13.77
N VAL A 126 2.51 -36.96 14.76
CA VAL A 126 2.12 -37.69 15.98
C VAL A 126 1.21 -38.85 15.56
N PRO A 127 1.53 -40.11 15.91
CA PRO A 127 0.68 -41.22 15.52
C PRO A 127 -0.65 -41.14 16.27
N THR A 128 -1.76 -41.14 15.53
CA THR A 128 -3.12 -41.32 16.09
C THR A 128 -3.31 -42.78 16.53
N GLY A 129 -2.56 -43.17 17.56
CA GLY A 129 -2.50 -44.51 18.16
C GLY A 129 -2.98 -44.51 19.61
N GLY A 130 -4.01 -43.72 19.91
CA GLY A 130 -4.64 -43.67 21.23
C GLY A 130 -5.79 -44.68 21.34
N THR A 131 -5.49 -45.89 21.83
CA THR A 131 -6.51 -46.84 22.28
C THR A 131 -7.41 -46.18 23.33
N SER A 132 -8.72 -46.41 23.26
CA SER A 132 -9.69 -45.98 24.27
C SER A 132 -9.52 -46.79 25.57
N SER A 133 -8.47 -46.49 26.33
CA SER A 133 -8.31 -46.95 27.70
C SER A 133 -9.14 -46.06 28.63
N GLU A 134 -10.40 -46.46 28.82
CA GLU A 134 -11.26 -45.91 29.85
C GLU A 134 -10.60 -46.06 31.23
N VAL A 135 -10.40 -44.95 31.93
CA VAL A 135 -9.97 -44.90 33.33
C VAL A 135 -11.02 -44.07 34.08
N PRO A 136 -11.65 -44.60 35.14
CA PRO A 136 -12.90 -44.06 35.66
C PRO A 136 -12.72 -42.70 36.34
N VAL A 137 -13.74 -41.86 36.23
CA VAL A 137 -13.87 -40.62 37.00
C VAL A 137 -14.11 -40.95 38.48
N PRO A 138 -13.32 -40.41 39.42
CA PRO A 138 -13.64 -40.51 40.85
C PRO A 138 -14.74 -39.50 41.21
N GLU A 139 -15.93 -40.00 41.56
CA GLU A 139 -16.98 -39.16 42.14
C GLU A 139 -16.62 -38.72 43.57
N THR A 140 -16.84 -37.44 43.89
CA THR A 140 -16.99 -36.90 45.26
C THR A 140 -17.64 -35.50 45.16
N PRO A 141 -18.31 -34.99 46.21
CA PRO A 141 -19.63 -34.40 46.01
C PRO A 141 -19.66 -32.88 45.91
N SER A 142 -20.67 -32.35 45.23
CA SER A 142 -21.03 -30.93 45.30
C SER A 142 -21.72 -30.62 46.63
N THR A 143 -21.20 -29.65 47.39
CA THR A 143 -21.85 -29.08 48.58
C THR A 143 -21.78 -27.55 48.59
N THR A 144 -22.96 -26.95 48.67
CA THR A 144 -23.27 -25.51 48.79
C THR A 144 -24.35 -25.46 49.88
N PRO A 145 -24.24 -24.62 50.94
CA PRO A 145 -24.70 -23.23 50.79
C PRO A 145 -24.04 -22.12 51.63
N GLU A 146 -24.08 -20.91 51.04
CA GLU A 146 -24.44 -19.61 51.61
C GLU A 146 -23.69 -18.89 52.77
N THR A 147 -23.32 -17.64 52.45
CA THR A 147 -23.65 -16.38 53.16
C THR A 147 -22.99 -16.04 54.51
N GLY A 148 -22.32 -14.88 54.51
CA GLY A 148 -21.94 -14.07 55.68
C GLY A 148 -21.64 -12.63 55.26
N THR A 149 -22.15 -11.64 56.00
CA THR A 149 -22.28 -10.22 55.58
C THR A 149 -21.43 -9.27 56.46
N GLU A 150 -21.38 -7.97 56.08
CA GLU A 150 -20.92 -6.80 56.88
C GLU A 150 -19.38 -6.63 57.07
N THR A 151 -18.78 -5.45 57.29
CA THR A 151 -19.13 -3.99 57.20
C THR A 151 -17.80 -3.19 57.31
N GLY A 152 -17.55 -1.99 56.76
CA GLY A 152 -18.35 -1.03 55.98
C GLY A 152 -17.62 0.35 55.93
N ALA A 153 -18.32 1.45 56.27
CA ALA A 153 -17.81 2.81 56.56
C ALA A 153 -17.25 3.71 55.41
N THR A 154 -18.17 4.51 54.86
CA THR A 154 -18.08 5.88 54.28
C THR A 154 -17.39 6.94 55.18
N PRO A 155 -17.27 8.24 54.80
CA PRO A 155 -17.66 8.98 53.57
C PRO A 155 -16.40 9.65 52.91
N GLU A 156 -16.34 10.78 52.16
CA GLU A 156 -17.21 11.93 51.77
C GLU A 156 -17.04 12.32 50.27
N THR A 157 -17.56 13.49 49.85
CA THR A 157 -17.76 13.93 48.46
C THR A 157 -17.00 15.20 48.07
N SER A 158 -16.67 15.36 46.78
CA SER A 158 -16.96 16.63 46.05
C SER A 158 -16.95 16.52 44.52
N SER A 159 -17.80 17.36 43.93
CA SER A 159 -18.20 17.44 42.51
C SER A 159 -17.07 17.81 41.52
N THR A 160 -17.10 17.23 40.30
CA THR A 160 -17.47 18.00 39.07
C THR A 160 -17.72 17.07 37.87
N ALA A 161 -18.61 17.52 36.97
CA ALA A 161 -19.07 16.89 35.72
C ALA A 161 -19.46 18.04 34.74
N PRO A 162 -19.82 17.83 33.45
CA PRO A 162 -20.00 16.60 32.65
C PRO A 162 -18.94 16.53 31.51
N GLU A 163 -19.06 15.87 30.34
CA GLU A 163 -20.16 15.22 29.60
C GLU A 163 -19.52 14.16 28.64
N ASN A 164 -19.92 12.88 28.67
CA ASN A 164 -20.91 12.22 27.79
C ASN A 164 -20.65 12.40 26.27
N GLY A 165 -20.77 11.39 25.39
CA GLY A 165 -21.19 9.99 25.55
C GLY A 165 -20.93 9.18 24.26
N ALA A 166 -21.20 7.88 24.25
CA ALA A 166 -20.86 6.98 23.13
C ALA A 166 -22.02 6.08 22.69
N THR A 167 -21.89 5.50 21.49
CA THR A 167 -22.76 4.47 20.85
C THR A 167 -24.11 4.98 20.32
N PRO A 168 -24.80 4.26 19.39
CA PRO A 168 -24.48 2.95 18.80
C PRO A 168 -24.34 2.93 17.26
N VAL A 169 -24.14 1.73 16.70
CA VAL A 169 -24.06 1.46 15.25
C VAL A 169 -25.23 0.57 14.78
N THR A 170 -25.74 0.84 13.58
CA THR A 170 -26.74 0.03 12.85
C THR A 170 -26.43 0.13 11.35
N PRO A 171 -26.52 -0.95 10.54
CA PRO A 171 -26.05 -0.95 9.14
C PRO A 171 -27.12 -0.57 8.10
N GLU A 172 -26.68 -0.11 6.94
CA GLU A 172 -27.53 0.08 5.74
C GLU A 172 -27.02 -0.74 4.53
N THR A 173 -27.97 -1.09 3.66
CA THR A 173 -27.81 -1.99 2.50
C THR A 173 -27.55 -1.19 1.21
N PRO A 174 -26.69 -1.64 0.28
CA PRO A 174 -26.25 -0.82 -0.85
C PRO A 174 -27.31 -0.64 -1.95
N ILE A 175 -27.34 0.57 -2.52
CA ILE A 175 -27.99 0.91 -3.80
C ILE A 175 -27.06 1.89 -4.59
N PRO A 176 -27.31 2.20 -5.87
CA PRO A 176 -26.46 1.73 -6.97
C PRO A 176 -25.42 2.74 -7.43
N SER A 177 -24.51 2.29 -8.29
CA SER A 177 -23.50 3.11 -8.96
C SER A 177 -24.12 4.04 -10.03
N GLU A 178 -23.96 5.35 -9.86
CA GLU A 178 -24.10 6.34 -10.93
C GLU A 178 -22.76 7.01 -11.27
N GLU A 179 -22.73 7.62 -12.46
CA GLU A 179 -21.54 8.05 -13.18
C GLU A 179 -21.06 9.45 -12.72
N SER A 180 -19.76 9.58 -12.42
CA SER A 180 -19.15 10.92 -12.24
C SER A 180 -17.69 10.99 -12.68
N ASN A 181 -17.46 11.85 -13.66
CA ASN A 181 -16.18 12.52 -13.90
C ASN A 181 -16.29 13.89 -13.20
N PRO A 182 -15.27 14.35 -12.46
CA PRO A 182 -14.44 15.38 -13.07
C PRO A 182 -12.94 15.23 -12.78
N GLY A 183 -12.13 15.92 -13.58
CA GLY A 183 -10.68 15.94 -13.40
C GLY A 183 -10.23 16.74 -12.17
N GLY A 184 -9.69 16.03 -11.18
CA GLY A 184 -8.83 16.62 -10.14
C GLY A 184 -7.53 15.80 -10.03
N THR A 185 -6.38 16.40 -10.34
CA THR A 185 -5.08 15.77 -10.04
C THR A 185 -4.71 16.07 -8.60
N ASP A 186 -4.89 15.08 -7.71
CA ASP A 186 -4.48 15.19 -6.31
C ASP A 186 -2.97 15.47 -6.21
N PRO A 187 -2.54 16.61 -5.63
CA PRO A 187 -1.13 16.91 -5.45
C PRO A 187 -0.45 16.00 -4.39
N ASN A 188 -1.22 15.26 -3.60
CA ASN A 188 -0.73 14.28 -2.62
C ASN A 188 -0.74 12.84 -3.16
N ALA A 189 -0.96 12.62 -4.46
CA ALA A 189 -0.93 11.29 -5.06
C ALA A 189 0.45 10.63 -4.88
N VAL A 190 0.58 9.79 -3.85
CA VAL A 190 1.82 9.11 -3.48
C VAL A 190 2.15 8.07 -4.56
N ILE A 191 2.98 8.47 -5.53
CA ILE A 191 3.67 7.54 -6.42
C ILE A 191 4.68 6.78 -5.55
N SER A 192 4.26 5.64 -5.01
CA SER A 192 5.13 4.75 -4.22
C SER A 192 6.41 4.47 -5.00
N PRO A 193 7.59 4.83 -4.50
CA PRO A 193 8.84 4.53 -5.20
C PRO A 193 9.00 3.01 -5.23
N LEU A 194 9.28 2.45 -6.42
CA LEU A 194 9.76 1.07 -6.48
C LEU A 194 11.07 0.99 -5.69
N PRO A 195 11.29 -0.08 -4.90
CA PRO A 195 12.58 -0.29 -4.26
C PRO A 195 13.66 -0.46 -5.32
N ALA A 196 14.87 0.04 -5.02
CA ALA A 196 16.03 -0.14 -5.88
C ALA A 196 16.33 -1.64 -6.12
N ALA A 197 16.90 -1.93 -7.29
CA ALA A 197 17.18 -3.28 -7.77
C ALA A 197 18.33 -3.98 -7.00
#